data_AF-A0A7X0ERS6-F1
#
_entry.id   AF-A0A7X0ERS6-F1
#
_cell.length_a   1.000
_cell.length_b   1.000
_cell.length_c   1.000
_cell.angle_alpha   90.00
_cell.angle_beta   90.00
_cell.angle_gamma   90.00
#
_symmetry.space_group_name_H-M   'P 1'
#
loop_
_entity.id
_entity.type
_entity.pdbx_description
1 polymer ?
#
loop_
_entity_poly.entity_id
_entity_poly.type
_entity_poly.pdbx_seq_one_letter_code
_entity_poly.pdbx_strand_id
1 'polypeptide(L)'
;MDALLILGGVLMILSGLVLLVTLAFGTSLLWGLGSLIPPITLVYVIRYWKRARKALALAGMGCIPLVVGLVQLAQHDAERLQAIVSLDWLKSAPAVVPELNIRLYGELRGQPFAPTEGELIDGVLSLRERGDFFAKREVNIRLTQPVSGELRVDVLPQDAGTQPEVEVVWLDAERDLPEARRLNRGYTLHLDLKPQAPNKLVGDFHLVMPSALRTALSGEVEVFTDRLRYHEGQVDRRHDSRDTLAWVIRDYLQRREQRADVSVSSLPPFTLPAPTLSLEVTARVGEQALTLPVQLRKHESRGWQVIGDNYPPLAEGASAKPEPSVPLDPASSLNPNDRRLTFSLQRLLREPQRYEQLSMRVQTNAGSVAEGRFTGLSPTGRLTLQRQVSGAGGASYRVKPEDVQLIELLEP
;
A
#
# COMPACT_ATOMS: atom_id res chain seq x y z
N MET A 1 13.04 4.16 -34.46
CA MET A 1 13.18 3.83 -35.89
C MET A 1 12.48 2.51 -36.23
N ASP A 2 12.55 1.53 -35.32
CA ASP A 2 12.01 0.17 -35.46
C ASP A 2 10.50 0.14 -35.78
N ALA A 3 9.70 0.98 -35.10
CA ALA A 3 8.26 1.10 -35.34
C ALA A 3 7.92 1.55 -36.78
N LEU A 4 8.76 2.38 -37.40
CA LEU A 4 8.55 2.84 -38.78
C LEU A 4 8.84 1.72 -39.79
N LEU A 5 9.81 0.86 -39.52
CA LEU A 5 10.13 -0.31 -40.35
C LEU A 5 9.01 -1.35 -40.29
N ILE A 6 8.50 -1.64 -39.08
CA ILE A 6 7.36 -2.54 -38.87
C ILE A 6 6.12 -1.97 -39.57
N LEU A 7 5.78 -0.71 -39.32
CA LEU A 7 4.60 -0.07 -39.92
C LEU A 7 4.71 0.02 -41.45
N GLY A 8 5.87 0.38 -41.98
CA GLY A 8 6.13 0.43 -43.42
C GLY A 8 6.03 -0.94 -44.09
N GLY A 9 6.55 -1.99 -43.43
CA GLY A 9 6.41 -3.38 -43.89
C GLY A 9 4.96 -3.85 -43.92
N VAL A 10 4.19 -3.61 -42.85
CA VAL A 10 2.75 -3.91 -42.81
C VAL A 10 1.99 -3.15 -43.88
N LEU A 11 2.26 -1.84 -44.05
CA LEU A 11 1.60 -1.01 -45.05
C LEU A 11 1.87 -1.50 -46.48
N MET A 12 3.09 -1.94 -46.77
CA MET A 12 3.45 -2.57 -48.04
C MET A 12 2.70 -3.88 -48.28
N ILE A 13 2.58 -4.74 -47.26
CA ILE A 13 1.84 -5.99 -47.33
C ILE A 13 0.35 -5.72 -47.59
N LEU A 14 -0.24 -4.78 -46.85
CA LEU A 14 -1.63 -4.36 -47.05
C LEU A 14 -1.86 -3.76 -48.43
N SER A 15 -0.94 -2.92 -48.92
CA SER A 15 -1.00 -2.37 -50.27
C SER A 15 -0.92 -3.45 -51.35
N GLY A 16 -0.08 -4.47 -51.14
CA GLY A 16 -0.02 -5.67 -51.98
C GLY A 16 -1.32 -6.47 -51.96
N LEU A 17 -1.94 -6.65 -50.79
CA LEU A 17 -3.23 -7.32 -50.65
C LEU A 17 -4.37 -6.55 -51.31
N VAL A 18 -4.44 -5.23 -51.12
CA VAL A 18 -5.43 -4.37 -51.80
C VAL A 18 -5.26 -4.47 -53.31
N LEU A 19 -4.02 -4.41 -53.81
CA LEU A 19 -3.74 -4.56 -55.23
C LEU A 19 -4.10 -5.97 -55.75
N LEU A 20 -3.97 -7.00 -54.92
CA LEU A 20 -4.40 -8.36 -55.25
C LEU A 20 -5.92 -8.46 -55.38
N VAL A 21 -6.65 -7.83 -54.46
CA VAL A 21 -8.13 -7.77 -54.47
C VAL A 21 -8.63 -6.95 -55.67
N THR A 22 -8.03 -5.80 -55.98
CA THR A 22 -8.43 -5.01 -57.16
C THR A 22 -8.18 -5.77 -58.46
N LEU A 23 -7.06 -6.51 -58.56
CA LEU A 23 -6.82 -7.41 -59.69
C LEU A 23 -7.86 -8.54 -59.77
N ALA A 24 -8.31 -9.08 -58.64
CA ALA A 24 -9.33 -10.13 -58.59
C ALA A 24 -10.70 -9.63 -59.06
N PHE A 25 -11.12 -8.43 -58.64
CA PHE A 25 -12.33 -7.77 -59.16
C PHE A 25 -12.27 -7.52 -60.67
N GLY A 26 -11.08 -7.21 -61.20
CA GLY A 26 -10.85 -7.08 -62.64
C GLY A 26 -10.99 -8.39 -63.43
N THR A 27 -11.08 -9.55 -62.76
CA THR A 27 -11.33 -10.85 -63.41
C THR A 27 -12.79 -11.28 -63.30
N SER A 28 -13.39 -11.16 -62.12
CA SER A 28 -14.83 -11.35 -61.91
C SER A 28 -15.27 -10.80 -60.55
N LEU A 29 -16.56 -10.49 -60.43
CA LEU A 29 -17.15 -10.03 -59.16
C LEU A 29 -17.04 -11.10 -58.06
N LEU A 30 -17.17 -12.38 -58.43
CA LEU A 30 -17.07 -13.53 -57.52
C LEU A 30 -15.63 -13.71 -57.00
N TRP A 31 -14.62 -13.49 -57.84
CA TRP A 31 -13.22 -13.56 -57.42
C TRP A 31 -12.83 -12.40 -56.52
N GLY A 32 -13.35 -11.19 -56.80
CA GLY A 32 -13.17 -10.04 -55.92
C GLY A 32 -13.71 -10.28 -54.51
N LEU A 33 -14.97 -10.71 -54.39
CA LEU A 33 -15.59 -11.00 -53.09
C LEU A 33 -14.95 -12.21 -52.40
N GLY A 34 -14.63 -13.26 -53.16
CA GLY A 34 -13.92 -14.43 -52.66
C GLY A 34 -12.53 -14.09 -52.14
N SER A 35 -11.82 -13.16 -52.77
CA SER A 35 -10.49 -12.71 -52.34
C SER A 35 -10.47 -11.90 -51.04
N LEU A 36 -11.63 -11.62 -50.43
CA LEU A 36 -11.67 -11.09 -49.07
C LEU A 36 -11.40 -12.17 -48.01
N ILE A 37 -11.53 -13.45 -48.40
CA ILE A 37 -11.40 -14.62 -47.53
C ILE A 37 -10.04 -15.31 -47.80
N PRO A 38 -9.15 -15.45 -46.79
CA PRO A 38 -7.77 -15.95 -46.96
C PRO A 38 -7.59 -17.29 -47.71
N PRO A 39 -8.42 -18.33 -47.53
CA PRO A 39 -8.28 -19.56 -48.33
C PRO A 39 -8.57 -19.37 -49.82
N ILE A 40 -9.51 -18.47 -50.19
CA ILE A 40 -9.88 -18.27 -51.59
C ILE A 40 -8.87 -17.35 -52.31
N THR A 41 -8.22 -16.43 -51.60
CA THR A 41 -7.10 -15.64 -52.15
C THR A 41 -5.97 -16.52 -52.63
N LEU A 42 -5.61 -17.56 -51.85
CA LEU A 42 -4.58 -18.53 -52.24
C LEU A 42 -4.94 -19.26 -53.54
N VAL A 43 -6.21 -19.69 -53.67
CA VAL A 43 -6.70 -20.34 -54.91
C VAL A 43 -6.64 -19.39 -56.10
N TYR A 44 -6.99 -18.11 -55.92
CA TYR A 44 -6.88 -17.09 -56.96
C TYR A 44 -5.42 -16.88 -57.40
N VAL A 45 -4.48 -16.81 -56.45
CA VAL A 45 -3.05 -16.65 -56.73
C VAL A 45 -2.50 -17.83 -57.54
N ILE A 46 -2.86 -19.06 -57.18
CA ILE A 46 -2.42 -20.27 -57.89
C ILE A 46 -3.02 -20.30 -59.31
N ARG A 47 -4.31 -19.98 -59.45
CA ARG A 47 -5.03 -20.01 -60.74
C ARG A 47 -4.60 -18.89 -61.68
N TYR A 48 -4.37 -17.69 -61.15
CA TYR A 48 -4.10 -16.47 -61.92
C TYR A 48 -2.70 -15.89 -61.63
N TRP A 49 -1.70 -16.77 -61.51
CA TRP A 49 -0.31 -16.45 -61.16
C TRP A 49 0.29 -15.29 -61.97
N LYS A 50 0.10 -15.29 -63.29
CA LYS A 50 0.65 -14.24 -64.18
C LYS A 50 0.16 -12.83 -63.82
N ARG A 51 -1.06 -12.70 -63.31
CA ARG A 51 -1.65 -11.42 -62.85
C ARG A 51 -1.30 -11.14 -61.39
N ALA A 52 -1.40 -12.15 -60.53
CA ALA A 52 -1.16 -12.02 -59.09
C ALA A 52 0.30 -11.75 -58.71
N ARG A 53 1.28 -12.15 -59.54
CA ARG A 53 2.72 -12.04 -59.22
C ARG A 53 3.19 -10.63 -58.84
N LYS A 54 2.59 -9.57 -59.41
CA LYS A 54 2.96 -8.18 -59.11
C LYS A 54 2.53 -7.78 -57.70
N ALA A 55 1.31 -8.15 -57.33
CA ALA A 55 0.77 -7.94 -56.00
C ALA A 55 1.53 -8.75 -54.93
N LEU A 56 1.86 -10.00 -55.27
CA LEU A 56 2.62 -10.88 -54.39
C LEU A 56 4.07 -10.43 -54.21
N ALA A 57 4.72 -9.91 -55.26
CA ALA A 57 6.05 -9.34 -55.15
C ALA A 57 6.07 -8.09 -54.25
N LEU A 58 5.04 -7.24 -54.36
CA LEU A 58 4.88 -6.08 -53.49
C LEU A 58 4.66 -6.50 -52.04
N ALA A 59 3.78 -7.46 -51.78
CA ALA A 59 3.55 -7.99 -50.44
C ALA A 59 4.80 -8.66 -49.86
N GLY A 60 5.49 -9.48 -50.65
CA GLY A 60 6.72 -10.16 -50.25
C GLY A 60 7.87 -9.20 -49.94
N MET A 61 7.97 -8.08 -50.67
CA MET A 61 8.95 -7.03 -50.38
C MET A 61 8.68 -6.33 -49.04
N GLY A 62 7.42 -6.27 -48.59
CA GLY A 62 7.06 -5.77 -47.26
C GLY A 62 7.44 -6.71 -46.10
N CYS A 63 7.63 -8.01 -46.36
CA CYS A 63 8.07 -8.97 -45.33
C CYS A 63 9.50 -8.70 -44.84
N ILE A 64 10.37 -8.17 -45.71
CA ILE A 64 11.77 -7.89 -45.38
C ILE A 64 11.89 -6.81 -44.28
N PRO A 65 11.34 -5.59 -44.45
CA PRO A 65 11.39 -4.56 -43.40
C PRO A 65 10.58 -4.96 -42.16
N LEU A 66 9.52 -5.77 -42.31
CA LEU A 66 8.76 -6.29 -41.17
C LEU A 66 9.62 -7.20 -40.28
N VAL A 67 10.30 -8.18 -40.87
CA VAL A 67 11.16 -9.12 -40.12
C VAL A 67 12.36 -8.38 -39.51
N VAL A 68 13.00 -7.49 -40.28
CA VAL A 68 14.10 -6.67 -39.77
C VAL A 68 13.65 -5.79 -38.60
N GLY A 69 12.49 -5.14 -38.73
CA GLY A 69 11.91 -4.31 -37.66
C GLY A 69 11.56 -5.11 -36.40
N LEU A 70 11.02 -6.33 -36.55
CA LEU A 70 10.72 -7.22 -35.42
C LEU A 70 11.98 -7.75 -34.73
N VAL A 71 13.02 -8.11 -35.49
CA VAL A 71 14.31 -8.55 -34.92
C VAL A 71 14.99 -7.40 -34.18
N GLN A 72 14.97 -6.20 -34.74
CA GLN A 72 15.52 -5.01 -34.09
C GLN A 72 14.74 -4.66 -32.81
N LEU A 73 13.41 -4.74 -32.85
CA LEU A 73 12.56 -4.58 -31.67
C LEU A 73 12.88 -5.63 -30.60
N ALA A 74 13.08 -6.90 -30.98
CA ALA A 74 13.46 -7.95 -30.03
C ALA A 74 14.82 -7.70 -29.37
N GLN A 75 15.76 -7.07 -30.09
CA GLN A 75 17.08 -6.73 -29.57
C GLN A 75 17.05 -5.51 -28.64
N HIS A 76 16.21 -4.53 -28.90
CA HIS A 76 16.11 -3.31 -28.09
C HIS A 76 15.13 -3.44 -26.91
N ASP A 77 13.99 -4.09 -27.10
CA ASP A 77 12.89 -4.14 -26.14
C ASP A 77 12.09 -5.44 -26.29
N ALA A 78 12.61 -6.52 -25.69
CA ALA A 78 12.03 -7.85 -25.74
C ALA A 78 10.63 -7.91 -25.11
N GLU A 79 10.34 -7.06 -24.13
CA GLU A 79 9.04 -6.99 -23.44
C GLU A 79 7.95 -6.46 -24.38
N ARG A 80 8.24 -5.42 -25.17
CA ARG A 80 7.28 -4.91 -26.18
C ARG A 80 6.96 -5.94 -27.24
N LEU A 81 7.94 -6.70 -27.72
CA LEU A 81 7.71 -7.77 -28.69
C LEU A 81 6.80 -8.86 -28.08
N GLN A 82 7.05 -9.24 -26.83
CA GLN A 82 6.21 -10.19 -26.11
C GLN A 82 4.76 -9.69 -26.00
N ALA A 83 4.54 -8.42 -25.65
CA ALA A 83 3.21 -7.82 -25.57
C ALA A 83 2.43 -7.80 -26.91
N ILE A 84 3.13 -7.59 -28.03
CA ILE A 84 2.54 -7.65 -29.38
C ILE A 84 2.14 -9.09 -29.73
N VAL A 85 3.01 -10.07 -29.45
CA VAL A 85 2.81 -11.48 -29.79
C VAL A 85 1.78 -12.16 -28.89
N SER A 86 1.78 -11.83 -27.60
CA SER A 86 0.84 -12.39 -26.61
C SER A 86 -0.59 -11.90 -26.80
N LEU A 87 -0.80 -10.91 -27.69
CA LEU A 87 -2.07 -10.21 -27.88
C LEU A 87 -2.59 -9.63 -26.56
N ASP A 88 -1.71 -9.32 -25.61
CA ASP A 88 -2.12 -8.77 -24.33
C ASP A 88 -2.79 -7.40 -24.49
N TRP A 89 -2.45 -6.65 -25.54
CA TRP A 89 -3.14 -5.41 -25.92
C TRP A 89 -4.61 -5.61 -26.33
N LEU A 90 -4.99 -6.84 -26.75
CA LEU A 90 -6.36 -7.19 -27.09
C LEU A 90 -7.16 -7.70 -25.88
N LYS A 91 -6.46 -8.18 -24.85
CA LYS A 91 -7.06 -8.46 -23.55
C LYS A 91 -7.34 -7.12 -22.90
N SER A 92 -8.59 -6.64 -23.00
CA SER A 92 -9.03 -5.54 -22.16
C SER A 92 -8.65 -5.89 -20.73
N ALA A 93 -7.81 -5.05 -20.11
CA ALA A 93 -7.58 -5.14 -18.68
C ALA A 93 -8.97 -5.28 -18.04
N PRO A 94 -9.20 -6.30 -17.17
CA PRO A 94 -10.52 -6.53 -16.62
C PRO A 94 -11.03 -5.19 -16.07
N ALA A 95 -12.26 -4.81 -16.44
CA ALA A 95 -12.87 -3.61 -15.92
C ALA A 95 -13.02 -3.77 -14.41
N VAL A 96 -11.98 -3.34 -13.68
CA VAL A 96 -11.94 -3.43 -12.23
C VAL A 96 -12.95 -2.39 -11.75
N VAL A 97 -14.06 -2.86 -11.20
CA VAL A 97 -14.99 -2.03 -10.45
C VAL A 97 -14.15 -1.31 -9.39
N PRO A 98 -14.14 0.03 -9.34
CA PRO A 98 -13.37 0.75 -8.34
C PRO A 98 -13.83 0.30 -6.95
N GLU A 99 -12.90 -0.26 -6.18
CA GLU A 99 -13.18 -0.85 -4.87
C GLU A 99 -13.49 0.21 -3.80
N LEU A 100 -13.14 1.47 -4.11
CA LEU A 100 -13.35 2.66 -3.31
C LEU A 100 -14.30 3.60 -4.06
N ASN A 101 -15.28 4.16 -3.36
CA ASN A 101 -16.20 5.17 -3.88
C ASN A 101 -15.60 6.56 -3.65
N ILE A 102 -14.58 6.89 -4.46
CA ILE A 102 -13.94 8.21 -4.38
C ILE A 102 -14.69 9.19 -5.29
N ARG A 103 -15.28 10.22 -4.68
CA ARG A 103 -15.99 11.32 -5.35
C ARG A 103 -15.21 12.61 -5.17
N LEU A 104 -13.93 12.54 -5.50
CA LEU A 104 -13.03 13.67 -5.46
C LEU A 104 -12.94 14.31 -6.84
N TYR A 105 -13.14 15.62 -6.89
CA TYR A 105 -13.07 16.41 -8.11
C TYR A 105 -12.09 17.56 -7.93
N GLY A 106 -11.49 17.97 -9.04
CA GLY A 106 -10.65 19.15 -9.07
C GLY A 106 -9.51 19.01 -10.06
N GLU A 107 -8.47 19.80 -9.83
CA GLU A 107 -7.32 19.88 -10.70
C GLU A 107 -6.04 19.63 -9.91
N LEU A 108 -5.10 18.95 -10.56
CA LEU A 108 -3.71 18.85 -10.15
C LEU A 108 -2.88 19.42 -11.30
N ARG A 109 -2.15 20.51 -11.02
CA ARG A 109 -1.37 21.24 -12.04
C ARG A 109 -2.20 21.73 -13.23
N GLY A 110 -3.47 22.09 -12.99
CA GLY A 110 -4.41 22.54 -14.03
C GLY A 110 -4.96 21.41 -14.92
N GLN A 111 -4.71 20.14 -14.56
CA GLN A 111 -5.29 18.98 -15.24
C GLN A 111 -6.33 18.30 -14.35
N PRO A 112 -7.46 17.81 -14.88
CA PRO A 112 -8.53 17.20 -14.07
C PRO A 112 -8.06 15.94 -13.35
N PHE A 113 -8.05 15.92 -12.03
CA PHE A 113 -7.58 14.79 -11.23
C PHE A 113 -8.76 14.04 -10.61
N ALA A 114 -8.88 12.75 -10.93
CA ALA A 114 -9.93 11.86 -10.43
C ALA A 114 -9.27 10.57 -9.89
N PRO A 115 -8.84 10.54 -8.62
CA PRO A 115 -8.18 9.39 -8.05
C PRO A 115 -9.13 8.20 -7.94
N THR A 116 -8.58 7.01 -8.20
CA THR A 116 -9.29 5.72 -8.13
C THR A 116 -8.78 4.84 -6.99
N GLU A 117 -7.62 5.17 -6.44
CA GLU A 117 -6.97 4.47 -5.34
C GLU A 117 -6.73 5.46 -4.18
N GLY A 118 -6.91 4.97 -2.97
CA GLY A 118 -6.77 5.75 -1.75
C GLY A 118 -6.32 4.88 -0.59
N GLU A 119 -5.23 5.28 0.08
CA GLU A 119 -4.65 4.55 1.22
C GLU A 119 -4.21 5.54 2.31
N LEU A 120 -4.41 5.20 3.58
CA LEU A 120 -3.84 5.87 4.74
C LEU A 120 -3.03 4.84 5.53
N ILE A 121 -1.74 4.77 5.27
CA ILE A 121 -0.84 3.77 5.87
C ILE A 121 0.38 4.49 6.45
N ASP A 122 0.81 4.08 7.64
CA ASP A 122 1.98 4.64 8.33
C ASP A 122 1.94 6.19 8.45
N GLY A 123 0.73 6.75 8.60
CA GLY A 123 0.51 8.20 8.70
C GLY A 123 0.62 8.96 7.37
N VAL A 124 0.64 8.27 6.23
CA VAL A 124 0.64 8.89 4.90
C VAL A 124 -0.67 8.59 4.19
N LEU A 125 -1.44 9.63 3.90
CA LEU A 125 -2.63 9.58 3.05
C LEU A 125 -2.19 9.72 1.59
N SER A 126 -2.34 8.67 0.80
CA SER A 126 -2.03 8.63 -0.62
C SER A 126 -3.31 8.53 -1.43
N LEU A 127 -3.49 9.43 -2.39
CA LEU A 127 -4.57 9.41 -3.39
C LEU A 127 -3.93 9.31 -4.77
N ARG A 128 -4.26 8.26 -5.51
CA ARG A 128 -3.59 7.90 -6.77
C ARG A 128 -4.60 7.72 -7.88
N GLU A 129 -4.27 8.28 -9.03
CA GLU A 129 -4.96 7.95 -10.28
C GLU A 129 -4.22 6.81 -10.96
N ARG A 130 -4.91 5.68 -11.14
CA ARG A 130 -4.32 4.47 -11.74
C ARG A 130 -3.89 4.76 -13.19
N GLY A 131 -2.67 4.35 -13.54
CA GLY A 131 -2.16 4.27 -14.90
C GLY A 131 -1.61 2.87 -15.20
N ASP A 132 -1.34 2.57 -16.46
CA ASP A 132 -0.98 1.21 -16.92
C ASP A 132 0.34 0.69 -16.32
N PHE A 133 1.24 1.58 -15.87
CA PHE A 133 2.53 1.22 -15.25
C PHE A 133 2.96 2.17 -14.12
N PHE A 134 2.68 3.47 -14.24
CA PHE A 134 2.89 4.46 -13.19
C PHE A 134 1.58 5.20 -12.90
N ALA A 135 1.37 5.60 -11.64
CA ALA A 135 0.31 6.56 -11.33
C ALA A 135 0.61 7.84 -12.12
N LYS A 136 -0.33 8.26 -12.97
CA LYS A 136 -0.13 9.48 -13.78
C LYS A 136 -0.03 10.70 -12.88
N ARG A 137 -0.81 10.71 -11.80
CA ARG A 137 -0.92 11.77 -10.81
C ARG A 137 -1.19 11.17 -9.44
N GLU A 138 -0.56 11.73 -8.42
CA GLU A 138 -0.67 11.26 -7.04
C GLU A 138 -0.56 12.44 -6.07
N VAL A 139 -1.30 12.35 -4.96
CA VAL A 139 -1.24 13.28 -3.84
C VAL A 139 -0.92 12.48 -2.59
N ASN A 140 0.18 12.83 -1.94
CA ASN A 140 0.64 12.23 -0.70
C ASN A 140 0.62 13.28 0.42
N ILE A 141 -0.07 12.99 1.52
CA ILE A 141 -0.16 13.86 2.68
C ILE A 141 0.40 13.09 3.88
N ARG A 142 1.58 13.49 4.34
CA ARG A 142 2.21 12.93 5.53
C ARG A 142 1.69 13.69 6.74
N LEU A 143 0.90 13.00 7.55
CA LEU A 143 0.34 13.52 8.79
C LEU A 143 1.41 13.61 9.87
N THR A 144 1.20 14.50 10.83
CA THR A 144 2.15 14.77 11.93
C THR A 144 2.03 13.77 13.07
N GLN A 145 0.88 13.09 13.18
CA GLN A 145 0.60 12.08 14.19
C GLN A 145 0.07 10.80 13.52
N PRO A 146 0.42 9.62 14.05
CA PRO A 146 -0.18 8.37 13.60
C PRO A 146 -1.68 8.37 13.93
N VAL A 147 -2.49 7.92 12.98
CA VAL A 147 -3.96 7.94 13.09
C VAL A 147 -4.45 6.54 13.42
N SER A 148 -5.27 6.43 14.46
CA SER A 148 -6.01 5.22 14.80
C SER A 148 -7.46 5.60 15.06
N GLY A 149 -8.32 5.46 14.05
CA GLY A 149 -9.73 5.83 14.12
C GLY A 149 -10.10 7.06 13.29
N GLU A 150 -10.97 7.91 13.83
CA GLU A 150 -11.43 9.14 13.17
C GLU A 150 -10.26 10.10 12.91
N LEU A 151 -10.20 10.66 11.69
CA LEU A 151 -9.20 11.61 11.27
C LEU A 151 -9.84 12.97 11.03
N ARG A 152 -9.51 13.95 11.87
CA ARG A 152 -9.85 15.35 11.62
C ARG A 152 -8.59 16.20 11.57
N VAL A 153 -8.38 16.87 10.44
CA VAL A 153 -7.25 17.79 10.23
C VAL A 153 -7.79 19.03 9.55
N ASP A 154 -7.50 20.20 10.12
CA ASP A 154 -7.80 21.49 9.51
C ASP A 154 -6.52 22.33 9.56
N VAL A 155 -6.08 22.81 8.40
CA VAL A 155 -4.87 23.61 8.22
C VAL A 155 -5.18 24.76 7.30
N LEU A 156 -4.89 25.97 7.75
CA LEU A 156 -4.97 27.19 6.97
C LEU A 156 -3.57 27.67 6.54
N PRO A 157 -3.47 28.47 5.47
CA PRO A 157 -2.18 28.88 4.91
C PRO A 157 -1.27 29.65 5.87
N GLN A 158 -1.83 30.31 6.88
CA GLN A 158 -1.13 31.16 7.84
C GLN A 158 -0.87 30.47 9.19
N ASP A 159 -1.30 29.22 9.35
CA ASP A 159 -1.10 28.50 10.60
C ASP A 159 0.41 28.34 10.87
N ALA A 160 0.76 28.28 12.15
CA ALA A 160 2.14 28.12 12.62
C ALA A 160 2.33 26.73 13.25
N GLY A 161 3.59 26.27 13.31
CA GLY A 161 3.95 24.99 13.91
C GLY A 161 4.16 23.87 12.90
N THR A 162 4.20 22.63 13.39
CA THR A 162 4.40 21.43 12.57
C THR A 162 3.09 21.09 11.86
N GLN A 163 3.05 21.32 10.55
CA GLN A 163 1.91 20.98 9.68
C GLN A 163 2.18 19.68 8.92
N PRO A 164 1.13 19.03 8.40
CA PRO A 164 1.30 17.95 7.44
C PRO A 164 2.19 18.36 6.25
N GLU A 165 2.90 17.40 5.70
CA GLU A 165 3.67 17.61 4.48
C GLU A 165 2.82 17.13 3.30
N VAL A 166 2.52 18.01 2.36
CA VAL A 166 1.75 17.68 1.15
C VAL A 166 2.71 17.59 -0.02
N GLU A 167 2.72 16.44 -0.69
CA GLU A 167 3.49 16.15 -1.87
C GLU A 167 2.54 15.81 -3.03
N VAL A 168 2.71 16.50 -4.15
CA VAL A 168 2.00 16.22 -5.40
C VAL A 168 2.98 15.68 -6.40
N VAL A 169 2.66 14.55 -7.01
CA VAL A 169 3.48 13.84 -7.99
C VAL A 169 2.71 13.77 -9.30
N TRP A 170 3.36 14.02 -10.43
CA TRP A 170 2.76 13.92 -11.75
C TRP A 170 3.76 13.46 -12.80
N LEU A 171 3.26 12.80 -13.84
CA LEU A 171 4.01 12.38 -15.01
C LEU A 171 3.48 13.12 -16.24
N ASP A 172 4.31 13.99 -16.82
CA ASP A 172 3.99 14.67 -18.07
C ASP A 172 4.12 13.71 -19.26
N ALA A 173 3.24 13.82 -20.26
CA ALA A 173 3.20 12.92 -21.42
C ALA A 173 4.49 12.90 -22.26
N GLU A 174 5.33 13.94 -22.14
CA GLU A 174 6.59 14.09 -22.86
C GLU A 174 7.81 13.60 -22.07
N ARG A 175 7.62 13.14 -20.82
CA ARG A 175 8.70 12.71 -19.93
C ARG A 175 8.51 11.28 -19.45
N ASP A 176 9.63 10.59 -19.29
CA ASP A 176 9.66 9.21 -18.80
C ASP A 176 9.70 9.12 -17.27
N LEU A 177 9.98 10.23 -16.57
CA LEU A 177 10.12 10.27 -15.11
C LEU A 177 9.11 11.22 -14.47
N PRO A 178 8.51 10.83 -13.33
CA PRO A 178 7.58 11.70 -12.61
C PRO A 178 8.30 12.87 -11.93
N GLU A 179 7.64 14.02 -11.89
CA GLU A 179 8.02 15.15 -11.08
C GLU A 179 7.26 15.14 -9.75
N ALA A 180 7.91 15.61 -8.69
CA ALA A 180 7.30 15.75 -7.37
C ALA A 180 7.48 17.17 -6.84
N ARG A 181 6.43 17.72 -6.23
CA ARG A 181 6.49 18.99 -5.50
C ARG A 181 5.94 18.83 -4.11
N ARG A 182 6.74 19.25 -3.15
CA ARG A 182 6.45 19.15 -1.72
C ARG A 182 6.22 20.53 -1.10
N LEU A 183 5.23 20.62 -0.24
CA LEU A 183 4.84 21.81 0.50
C LEU A 183 4.59 21.46 1.96
N ASN A 184 5.25 22.20 2.85
CA ASN A 184 5.11 22.03 4.29
C ASN A 184 4.30 23.17 4.93
N ARG A 185 3.82 24.13 4.12
CA ARG A 185 3.05 25.31 4.52
C ARG A 185 2.38 26.00 3.34
N GLY A 186 1.50 26.95 3.61
CA GLY A 186 0.91 27.85 2.60
C GLY A 186 -0.18 27.21 1.74
N TYR A 187 -0.71 26.08 2.17
CA TYR A 187 -1.85 25.40 1.56
C TYR A 187 -3.04 25.39 2.55
N THR A 188 -4.23 25.09 2.05
CA THR A 188 -5.41 24.79 2.88
C THR A 188 -5.67 23.30 2.81
N LEU A 189 -5.84 22.64 3.96
CA LEU A 189 -6.17 21.22 4.04
C LEU A 189 -7.29 21.03 5.06
N HIS A 190 -8.37 20.41 4.64
CA HIS A 190 -9.44 19.96 5.52
C HIS A 190 -9.69 18.47 5.26
N LEU A 191 -9.61 17.68 6.32
CA LEU A 191 -9.90 16.24 6.34
C LEU A 191 -10.88 15.99 7.49
N ASP A 192 -12.01 15.34 7.20
CA ASP A 192 -12.93 14.82 8.21
C ASP A 192 -13.34 13.41 7.81
N LEU A 193 -12.52 12.42 8.15
CA LEU A 193 -12.72 11.02 7.77
C LEU A 193 -13.13 10.17 8.97
N LYS A 194 -14.18 9.37 8.80
CA LYS A 194 -14.74 8.50 9.83
C LYS A 194 -14.45 7.03 9.52
N PRO A 195 -14.19 6.20 10.54
CA PRO A 195 -13.93 4.78 10.34
C PRO A 195 -15.18 4.05 9.82
N GLN A 196 -14.99 3.28 8.76
CA GLN A 196 -15.97 2.37 8.20
C GLN A 196 -15.37 0.96 8.12
N ALA A 197 -16.06 0.00 8.72
CA ALA A 197 -15.63 -1.40 8.66
C ALA A 197 -15.59 -1.91 7.21
N PRO A 198 -14.65 -2.81 6.86
CA PRO A 198 -13.69 -3.47 7.75
C PRO A 198 -12.38 -2.69 7.97
N ASN A 199 -11.92 -1.90 7.01
CA ASN A 199 -10.61 -1.24 7.03
C ASN A 199 -10.60 0.08 6.22
N LYS A 200 -11.70 0.84 6.24
CA LYS A 200 -11.88 2.04 5.42
C LYS A 200 -12.05 3.28 6.29
N LEU A 201 -11.66 4.43 5.74
CA LEU A 201 -11.96 5.76 6.25
C LEU A 201 -12.71 6.53 5.16
N VAL A 202 -13.85 7.12 5.53
CA VAL A 202 -14.73 7.83 4.60
C VAL A 202 -15.08 9.21 5.13
N GLY A 203 -15.01 10.20 4.25
CA GLY A 203 -15.55 11.52 4.55
C GLY A 203 -14.96 12.62 3.68
N ASP A 204 -15.02 13.83 4.21
CA ASP A 204 -14.74 15.04 3.45
C ASP A 204 -13.23 15.27 3.30
N PHE A 205 -12.85 15.64 2.08
CA PHE A 205 -11.50 16.02 1.70
C PHE A 205 -11.51 17.34 0.97
N HIS A 206 -10.67 18.27 1.41
CA HIS A 206 -10.41 19.51 0.69
C HIS A 206 -8.93 19.87 0.77
N LEU A 207 -8.31 20.09 -0.39
CA LEU A 207 -6.93 20.55 -0.51
C LEU A 207 -6.87 21.69 -1.53
N VAL A 208 -6.34 22.84 -1.12
CA VAL A 208 -6.05 23.96 -2.02
C VAL A 208 -4.60 24.37 -1.86
N MET A 209 -3.86 24.30 -2.95
CA MET A 209 -2.45 24.71 -3.00
C MET A 209 -2.31 26.16 -3.49
N PRO A 210 -1.14 26.80 -3.29
CA PRO A 210 -0.85 28.10 -3.88
C PRO A 210 -1.13 28.15 -5.39
N SER A 211 -1.60 29.31 -5.88
CA SER A 211 -2.02 29.51 -7.27
C SER A 211 -0.96 29.14 -8.31
N ALA A 212 0.33 29.25 -7.98
CA ALA A 212 1.44 28.82 -8.83
C ALA A 212 1.40 27.32 -9.19
N LEU A 213 0.80 26.50 -8.34
CA LEU A 213 0.68 25.06 -8.56
C LEU A 213 -0.62 24.65 -9.24
N ARG A 214 -1.65 25.50 -9.26
CA ARG A 214 -2.96 25.20 -9.88
C ARG A 214 -3.50 23.83 -9.44
N THR A 215 -3.45 23.58 -8.13
CA THR A 215 -3.96 22.35 -7.53
C THR A 215 -5.04 22.69 -6.53
N ALA A 216 -6.25 22.21 -6.78
CA ALA A 216 -7.41 22.37 -5.91
C ALA A 216 -8.28 21.11 -6.03
N LEU A 217 -8.52 20.45 -4.92
CA LEU A 217 -9.24 19.18 -4.83
C LEU A 217 -10.29 19.28 -3.74
N SER A 218 -11.51 18.83 -4.03
CA SER A 218 -12.61 18.84 -3.08
C SER A 218 -13.56 17.67 -3.35
N GLY A 219 -14.10 17.10 -2.29
CA GLY A 219 -15.15 16.09 -2.39
C GLY A 219 -15.08 15.07 -1.26
N GLU A 220 -15.66 13.91 -1.51
CA GLU A 220 -15.69 12.80 -0.57
C GLU A 220 -14.68 11.75 -1.00
N VAL A 221 -13.87 11.26 -0.06
CA VAL A 221 -12.87 10.22 -0.31
C VAL A 221 -13.15 9.00 0.55
N GLU A 222 -12.83 7.84 -0.02
CA GLU A 222 -12.80 6.57 0.67
C GLU A 222 -11.38 6.03 0.54
N VAL A 223 -10.74 5.72 1.67
CA VAL A 223 -9.35 5.23 1.68
C VAL A 223 -9.20 4.02 2.58
N PHE A 224 -8.29 3.11 2.22
CA PHE A 224 -7.98 1.94 3.05
C PHE A 224 -6.98 2.29 4.16
N THR A 225 -7.18 1.75 5.36
CA THR A 225 -6.26 1.93 6.50
C THR A 225 -5.13 0.90 6.55
N ASP A 226 -5.23 -0.15 5.73
CA ASP A 226 -4.22 -1.18 5.55
C ASP A 226 -4.27 -1.72 4.10
N ARG A 227 -3.35 -2.62 3.75
CA ARG A 227 -3.30 -3.26 2.43
C ARG A 227 -4.10 -4.56 2.36
N LEU A 228 -5.02 -4.79 3.30
CA LEU A 228 -5.98 -5.88 3.17
C LEU A 228 -7.09 -5.47 2.21
N ARG A 229 -7.55 -6.44 1.42
CA ARG A 229 -8.73 -6.30 0.57
C ARG A 229 -9.75 -7.34 0.99
N TYR A 230 -11.02 -7.03 0.80
CA TYR A 230 -12.10 -7.87 1.29
C TYR A 230 -13.03 -8.26 0.14
N HIS A 231 -13.33 -9.54 0.05
CA HIS A 231 -14.30 -10.10 -0.88
C HIS A 231 -15.34 -10.88 -0.09
N GLU A 232 -16.62 -10.54 -0.26
CA GLU A 232 -17.74 -11.14 0.49
C GLU A 232 -17.56 -11.12 2.02
N GLY A 233 -16.93 -10.04 2.54
CA GLY A 233 -16.67 -9.87 3.97
C GLY A 233 -15.49 -10.66 4.52
N GLN A 234 -14.81 -11.47 3.69
CA GLN A 234 -13.57 -12.16 4.06
C GLN A 234 -12.36 -11.51 3.41
N VAL A 235 -11.18 -11.69 4.01
CA VAL A 235 -9.92 -11.19 3.44
C VAL A 235 -9.64 -11.88 2.11
N ASP A 236 -9.46 -11.10 1.03
CA ASP A 236 -9.09 -11.60 -0.28
C ASP A 236 -7.62 -12.03 -0.29
N ARG A 237 -7.40 -13.32 -0.08
CA ARG A 237 -6.07 -13.95 -0.09
C ARG A 237 -5.39 -13.89 -1.46
N ARG A 238 -6.09 -13.50 -2.54
CA ARG A 238 -5.50 -13.39 -3.89
C ARG A 238 -4.79 -12.05 -4.09
N HIS A 239 -5.10 -11.05 -3.26
CA HIS A 239 -4.47 -9.73 -3.32
C HIS A 239 -3.02 -9.81 -2.85
N ASP A 240 -2.09 -9.34 -3.70
CA ASP A 240 -0.67 -9.33 -3.40
C ASP A 240 -0.31 -8.12 -2.55
N SER A 241 -0.30 -8.32 -1.23
CA SER A 241 0.21 -7.33 -0.30
C SER A 241 0.93 -7.97 0.88
N ARG A 242 1.80 -7.17 1.52
CA ARG A 242 2.48 -7.58 2.76
C ARG A 242 1.48 -7.90 3.87
N ASP A 243 0.38 -7.16 3.94
CA ASP A 243 -0.63 -7.33 4.98
C ASP A 243 -1.44 -8.60 4.75
N THR A 244 -1.76 -8.95 3.48
CA THR A 244 -2.40 -10.22 3.15
C THR A 244 -1.54 -11.40 3.60
N LEU A 245 -0.22 -11.35 3.35
CA LEU A 245 0.70 -12.40 3.80
C LEU A 245 0.80 -12.43 5.33
N ALA A 246 0.91 -11.28 5.99
CA ALA A 246 0.92 -11.20 7.45
C ALA A 246 -0.34 -11.80 8.06
N TRP A 247 -1.51 -11.56 7.44
CA TRP A 247 -2.79 -12.13 7.84
C TRP A 247 -2.82 -13.65 7.65
N VAL A 248 -2.41 -14.16 6.48
CA VAL A 248 -2.34 -15.61 6.20
C VAL A 248 -1.41 -16.33 7.17
N ILE A 249 -0.25 -15.73 7.48
CA ILE A 249 0.72 -16.32 8.41
C ILE A 249 0.16 -16.28 9.84
N ARG A 250 -0.48 -15.18 10.25
CA ARG A 250 -1.12 -15.07 11.57
C ARG A 250 -2.20 -16.12 11.74
N ASP A 251 -3.12 -16.26 10.77
CA ASP A 251 -4.17 -17.28 10.77
C ASP A 251 -3.58 -18.70 10.90
N TYR A 252 -2.55 -19.00 10.10
CA TYR A 252 -1.84 -20.28 10.18
C TYR A 252 -1.24 -20.53 11.57
N LEU A 253 -0.55 -19.54 12.15
CA LEU A 253 0.07 -19.69 13.47
C LEU A 253 -0.95 -19.80 14.60
N GLN A 254 -2.06 -19.06 14.53
CA GLN A 254 -3.16 -19.19 15.49
C GLN A 254 -3.75 -20.60 15.46
N ARG A 255 -3.96 -21.18 14.27
CA ARG A 255 -4.44 -22.56 14.10
C ARG A 255 -3.41 -23.61 14.52
N ARG A 256 -2.13 -23.37 14.26
CA ARG A 256 -1.04 -24.26 14.66
C ARG A 256 -0.89 -24.35 16.18
N GLU A 257 -0.90 -23.20 16.85
CA GLU A 257 -0.72 -23.11 18.31
C GLU A 257 -2.06 -23.24 19.08
N GLN A 258 -3.19 -23.31 18.36
CA GLN A 258 -4.55 -23.32 18.91
C GLN A 258 -4.79 -22.17 19.91
N ARG A 259 -4.27 -20.99 19.58
CA ARG A 259 -4.38 -19.78 20.40
C ARG A 259 -4.69 -18.55 19.56
N ALA A 260 -5.55 -17.67 20.08
CA ALA A 260 -5.85 -16.39 19.43
C ALA A 260 -4.80 -15.29 19.70
N ASP A 261 -4.01 -15.41 20.77
CA ASP A 261 -3.03 -14.40 21.22
C ASP A 261 -1.72 -14.36 20.40
N VAL A 262 -1.76 -14.87 19.17
CA VAL A 262 -0.62 -14.87 18.26
C VAL A 262 -0.59 -13.61 17.42
N SER A 263 0.55 -12.91 17.43
CA SER A 263 0.80 -11.74 16.59
C SER A 263 2.07 -11.90 15.76
N VAL A 264 2.05 -11.40 14.52
CA VAL A 264 3.24 -11.37 13.66
C VAL A 264 3.96 -10.05 13.93
N SER A 265 5.18 -10.12 14.47
CA SER A 265 5.93 -8.93 14.87
C SER A 265 6.59 -8.25 13.67
N SER A 266 7.24 -9.05 12.81
CA SER A 266 7.93 -8.54 11.64
C SER A 266 8.02 -9.60 10.55
N LEU A 267 7.89 -9.15 9.30
CA LEU A 267 8.21 -9.94 8.12
C LEU A 267 9.51 -9.42 7.50
N PRO A 268 10.39 -10.31 6.99
CA PRO A 268 11.57 -9.91 6.24
C PRO A 268 11.16 -9.19 4.95
N PRO A 269 12.07 -8.43 4.30
CA PRO A 269 11.79 -7.84 3.00
C PRO A 269 11.61 -8.94 1.94
N PHE A 270 10.61 -8.78 1.08
CA PHE A 270 10.33 -9.65 -0.07
C PHE A 270 9.66 -8.83 -1.18
N THR A 271 9.63 -9.40 -2.39
CA THR A 271 9.05 -8.77 -3.57
C THR A 271 7.79 -9.51 -4.01
N LEU A 272 6.80 -8.76 -4.46
CA LEU A 272 5.55 -9.25 -5.05
C LEU A 272 5.41 -8.66 -6.47
N PRO A 273 4.73 -9.36 -7.41
CA PRO A 273 4.12 -10.67 -7.27
C PRO A 273 5.16 -11.80 -7.26
N ALA A 274 4.87 -12.90 -6.55
CA ALA A 274 5.70 -14.10 -6.54
C ALA A 274 4.82 -15.36 -6.49
N PRO A 275 5.20 -16.47 -7.16
CA PRO A 275 4.43 -17.72 -7.08
C PRO A 275 4.65 -18.46 -5.76
N THR A 276 5.85 -18.35 -5.18
CA THR A 276 6.27 -19.01 -3.94
C THR A 276 7.20 -18.08 -3.16
N LEU A 277 7.10 -18.08 -1.82
CA LEU A 277 7.94 -17.32 -0.91
C LEU A 277 8.40 -18.21 0.25
N SER A 278 9.66 -18.07 0.67
CA SER A 278 10.20 -18.69 1.87
C SER A 278 10.68 -17.60 2.81
N LEU A 279 10.02 -17.45 3.95
CA LEU A 279 10.23 -16.33 4.88
C LEU A 279 10.58 -16.87 6.28
N GLU A 280 11.58 -16.27 6.92
CA GLU A 280 11.81 -16.43 8.36
C GLU A 280 10.92 -15.44 9.11
N VAL A 281 9.88 -15.92 9.78
CA VAL A 281 8.87 -15.08 10.42
C VAL A 281 9.10 -15.02 11.92
N THR A 282 9.16 -13.81 12.47
CA THR A 282 9.14 -13.59 13.93
C THR A 282 7.73 -13.28 14.39
N ALA A 283 7.16 -14.20 15.16
CA ALA A 283 5.85 -14.09 15.79
C ALA A 283 5.97 -14.03 17.32
N ARG A 284 4.94 -13.53 17.98
CA ARG A 284 4.80 -13.55 19.43
C ARG A 284 3.57 -14.39 19.77
N VAL A 285 3.76 -15.40 20.61
CA VAL A 285 2.70 -16.28 21.14
C VAL A 285 2.67 -16.05 22.66
N GLY A 286 1.67 -15.31 23.15
CA GLY A 286 1.68 -14.79 24.52
C GLY A 286 2.87 -13.84 24.77
N GLU A 287 3.75 -14.17 25.72
CA GLU A 287 4.98 -13.39 25.99
C GLU A 287 6.22 -13.91 25.24
N GLN A 288 6.14 -15.09 24.61
CA GLN A 288 7.27 -15.73 23.96
C GLN A 288 7.39 -15.29 22.50
N ALA A 289 8.60 -14.86 22.11
CA ALA A 289 8.94 -14.62 20.71
C ALA A 289 9.42 -15.93 20.06
N LEU A 290 8.83 -16.29 18.93
CA LEU A 290 9.16 -17.46 18.14
C LEU A 290 9.55 -17.03 16.73
N THR A 291 10.72 -17.50 16.27
CA THR A 291 11.13 -17.36 14.87
C THR A 291 10.98 -18.71 14.19
N LEU A 292 10.27 -18.74 13.06
CA LEU A 292 10.01 -19.97 12.33
C LEU A 292 10.04 -19.77 10.80
N PRO A 293 10.60 -20.74 10.04
CA PRO A 293 10.52 -20.73 8.60
C PRO A 293 9.08 -21.01 8.15
N VAL A 294 8.54 -20.13 7.30
CA VAL A 294 7.23 -20.30 6.65
C VAL A 294 7.41 -20.28 5.14
N GLN A 295 6.89 -21.30 4.48
CA GLN A 295 6.81 -21.34 3.02
C GLN A 295 5.38 -21.02 2.59
N LEU A 296 5.23 -20.06 1.69
CA LEU A 296 3.94 -19.65 1.12
C LEU A 296 3.93 -19.93 -0.38
N ARG A 297 2.76 -20.30 -0.90
CA ARG A 297 2.50 -20.45 -2.33
C ARG A 297 1.20 -19.75 -2.70
N LYS A 298 1.19 -19.07 -3.83
CA LYS A 298 -0.01 -18.46 -4.39
C LYS A 298 -0.71 -19.46 -5.31
N HIS A 299 -2.00 -19.69 -5.08
CA HIS A 299 -2.86 -20.50 -5.94
C HIS A 299 -3.83 -19.60 -6.70
N GLU A 300 -4.03 -19.83 -8.00
CA GLU A 300 -4.89 -19.00 -8.86
C GLU A 300 -6.30 -18.77 -8.28
N SER A 301 -6.96 -19.83 -7.83
CA SER A 301 -8.35 -19.74 -7.33
C SER A 301 -8.48 -19.41 -5.84
N ARG A 302 -7.47 -19.69 -5.01
CA ARG A 302 -7.58 -19.60 -3.53
C ARG A 302 -6.64 -18.56 -2.90
N GLY A 303 -5.76 -17.96 -3.69
CA GLY A 303 -4.78 -16.99 -3.22
C GLY A 303 -3.62 -17.62 -2.44
N TRP A 304 -3.02 -16.82 -1.57
CA TRP A 304 -1.86 -17.17 -0.75
C TRP A 304 -2.19 -18.22 0.32
N GLN A 305 -1.38 -19.26 0.40
CA GLN A 305 -1.49 -20.34 1.38
C GLN A 305 -0.12 -20.75 1.92
N VAL A 306 -0.07 -21.19 3.17
CA VAL A 306 1.13 -21.79 3.76
C VAL A 306 1.25 -23.24 3.29
N ILE A 307 2.43 -23.62 2.81
CA ILE A 307 2.72 -24.99 2.37
C ILE A 307 2.74 -25.92 3.59
N GLY A 308 2.00 -27.01 3.54
CA GLY A 308 1.92 -28.00 4.63
C GLY A 308 0.95 -27.62 5.75
N ASP A 309 0.10 -26.60 5.54
CA ASP A 309 -0.97 -26.27 6.47
C ASP A 309 -2.08 -27.34 6.48
N ASN A 310 -2.10 -28.13 7.55
CA ASN A 310 -3.12 -29.16 7.83
C ASN A 310 -3.78 -28.94 9.20
N TYR A 311 -3.67 -27.73 9.77
CA TYR A 311 -4.16 -27.46 11.11
C TYR A 311 -5.66 -27.15 11.09
N PRO A 312 -6.45 -27.73 12.02
CA PRO A 312 -7.88 -27.48 12.07
C PRO A 312 -8.17 -26.00 12.37
N PRO A 313 -9.33 -25.47 11.93
CA PRO A 313 -9.79 -24.15 12.32
C PRO A 313 -9.72 -23.95 13.84
N LEU A 314 -9.41 -22.73 14.26
CA LEU A 314 -9.39 -22.38 15.67
C LEU A 314 -10.78 -22.67 16.27
N ALA A 315 -10.85 -23.43 17.37
CA ALA A 315 -12.13 -23.75 18.00
C ALA A 315 -12.89 -22.46 18.38
N GLU A 316 -14.17 -22.38 18.02
CA GLU A 316 -15.06 -21.28 18.44
C GLU A 316 -15.07 -21.21 19.97
N GLY A 317 -14.47 -20.15 20.53
CA GLY A 317 -14.24 -20.01 21.97
C GLY A 317 -12.78 -20.05 22.43
N ALA A 318 -11.81 -20.17 21.50
CA ALA A 318 -10.38 -20.00 21.75
C ALA A 318 -9.87 -18.56 21.49
N SER A 319 -10.77 -17.59 21.27
CA SER A 319 -10.56 -16.30 21.95
C SER A 319 -10.39 -16.67 23.41
N ALA A 320 -9.30 -16.26 24.05
CA ALA A 320 -9.28 -16.28 25.50
C ALA A 320 -10.51 -15.47 25.95
N LYS A 321 -11.62 -16.18 26.20
CA LYS A 321 -12.60 -15.75 27.17
C LYS A 321 -11.71 -15.43 28.35
N PRO A 322 -11.63 -14.17 28.83
CA PRO A 322 -11.08 -13.96 30.15
C PRO A 322 -11.79 -15.03 30.98
N GLU A 323 -11.01 -15.95 31.56
CA GLU A 323 -11.58 -16.97 32.45
C GLU A 323 -12.64 -16.25 33.25
N PRO A 324 -13.89 -16.75 33.30
CA PRO A 324 -14.89 -16.14 34.14
C PRO A 324 -14.20 -15.99 35.48
N SER A 325 -13.90 -14.73 35.80
CA SER A 325 -13.40 -14.38 37.11
C SER A 325 -14.52 -14.96 37.94
N VAL A 326 -14.22 -16.02 38.70
CA VAL A 326 -15.00 -16.33 39.89
C VAL A 326 -15.27 -14.95 40.47
N PRO A 327 -16.53 -14.53 40.65
CA PRO A 327 -16.81 -13.20 41.15
C PRO A 327 -16.07 -13.10 42.48
N LEU A 328 -14.86 -12.55 42.41
CA LEU A 328 -14.18 -12.00 43.53
C LEU A 328 -15.09 -10.85 43.84
N ASP A 329 -15.84 -11.03 44.92
CA ASP A 329 -16.36 -9.94 45.68
C ASP A 329 -15.43 -8.74 45.47
N PRO A 330 -15.94 -7.59 45.00
CA PRO A 330 -15.15 -6.37 44.84
C PRO A 330 -14.48 -5.91 46.15
N ALA A 331 -14.67 -6.65 47.24
CA ALA A 331 -14.14 -6.44 48.57
C ALA A 331 -12.93 -7.33 48.95
N SER A 332 -12.37 -8.18 48.08
CA SER A 332 -11.34 -9.16 48.54
C SER A 332 -10.03 -9.27 47.76
N SER A 333 -9.73 -8.42 46.78
CA SER A 333 -8.38 -8.37 46.16
C SER A 333 -7.84 -6.97 45.86
N LEU A 334 -8.43 -5.93 46.42
CA LEU A 334 -7.71 -4.67 46.62
C LEU A 334 -6.93 -4.84 47.92
N ASN A 335 -5.62 -5.07 47.84
CA ASN A 335 -4.76 -4.67 48.94
C ASN A 335 -5.03 -3.16 49.12
N PRO A 336 -5.65 -2.69 50.23
CA PRO A 336 -5.97 -1.27 50.39
C PRO A 336 -4.71 -0.39 50.44
N ASN A 337 -3.55 -1.04 50.51
CA ASN A 337 -2.22 -0.48 50.53
C ASN A 337 -1.47 -0.56 49.19
N ASP A 338 -2.07 -1.05 48.09
CA ASP A 338 -1.42 -1.00 46.76
C ASP A 338 -1.29 0.46 46.33
N ARG A 339 -0.05 0.95 46.33
CA ARG A 339 0.26 2.36 46.14
C ARG A 339 0.08 2.79 44.70
N ARG A 340 0.11 1.85 43.75
CA ARG A 340 -0.04 2.11 42.30
C ARG A 340 -1.42 2.66 41.97
N LEU A 341 -2.46 2.15 42.62
CA LEU A 341 -3.85 2.55 42.38
C LEU A 341 -4.16 4.00 42.78
N THR A 342 -3.30 4.59 43.61
CA THR A 342 -3.51 5.96 44.11
C THR A 342 -2.33 6.90 43.81
N PHE A 343 -1.38 6.43 43.01
CA PHE A 343 -0.19 7.18 42.62
C PHE A 343 -0.52 8.22 41.54
N SER A 344 -0.02 9.44 41.74
CA SER A 344 -0.12 10.53 40.77
C SER A 344 1.01 11.53 41.02
N LEU A 345 1.37 12.31 39.99
CA LEU A 345 2.38 13.35 40.10
C LEU A 345 2.06 14.35 41.23
N GLN A 346 0.80 14.77 41.36
CA GLN A 346 0.36 15.71 42.39
C GLN A 346 0.54 15.15 43.81
N ARG A 347 0.33 13.84 44.01
CA ARG A 347 0.53 13.19 45.30
C ARG A 347 2.02 13.00 45.60
N LEU A 348 2.82 12.63 44.62
CA LEU A 348 4.28 12.53 44.74
C LEU A 348 4.90 13.87 45.18
N LEU A 349 4.41 14.99 44.63
CA LEU A 349 4.90 16.34 45.00
C LEU A 349 4.45 16.77 46.41
N ARG A 350 3.28 16.31 46.87
CA ARG A 350 2.76 16.62 48.22
C ARG A 350 3.42 15.78 49.31
N GLU A 351 3.72 14.52 49.03
CA GLU A 351 4.23 13.55 50.00
C GLU A 351 5.46 12.79 49.45
N PRO A 352 6.56 13.47 49.07
CA PRO A 352 7.69 12.85 48.38
C PRO A 352 8.36 11.74 49.21
N GLN A 353 8.39 11.89 50.53
CA GLN A 353 8.97 10.93 51.47
C GLN A 353 8.31 9.54 51.40
N ARG A 354 7.03 9.44 51.00
CA ARG A 354 6.31 8.16 50.89
C ARG A 354 6.74 7.32 49.70
N TYR A 355 7.43 7.94 48.73
CA TYR A 355 7.79 7.32 47.46
C TYR A 355 9.31 7.23 47.26
N GLU A 356 10.10 7.58 48.28
CA GLU A 356 11.55 7.42 48.25
C GLU A 356 11.95 5.96 48.03
N GLN A 357 12.99 5.77 47.23
CA GLN A 357 13.55 4.50 46.77
C GLN A 357 12.64 3.62 45.90
N LEU A 358 11.40 4.04 45.64
CA LEU A 358 10.51 3.30 44.75
C LEU A 358 10.91 3.49 43.29
N SER A 359 10.84 2.41 42.52
CA SER A 359 11.07 2.46 41.08
C SER A 359 9.90 3.13 40.38
N MET A 360 10.20 4.12 39.55
CA MET A 360 9.19 4.82 38.75
C MET A 360 9.71 5.12 37.35
N ARG A 361 8.77 5.25 36.43
CA ARG A 361 9.00 5.65 35.05
C ARG A 361 8.37 7.01 34.83
N VAL A 362 9.15 7.93 34.28
CA VAL A 362 8.72 9.30 33.96
C VAL A 362 8.89 9.51 32.46
N GLN A 363 7.82 9.92 31.80
CA GLN A 363 7.85 10.39 30.41
C GLN A 363 7.69 11.90 30.40
N THR A 364 8.58 12.59 29.69
CA THR A 364 8.53 14.05 29.55
C THR A 364 7.81 14.49 28.29
N ASN A 365 7.33 15.74 28.25
CA ASN A 365 6.75 16.38 27.07
C ASN A 365 7.73 16.44 25.88
N ALA A 366 9.04 16.36 26.14
CA ALA A 366 10.09 16.27 25.12
C ALA A 366 10.30 14.84 24.59
N GLY A 367 9.46 13.88 24.99
CA GLY A 367 9.51 12.48 24.55
C GLY A 367 10.60 11.64 25.22
N SER A 368 11.35 12.19 26.20
CA SER A 368 12.36 11.42 26.93
C SER A 368 11.71 10.57 28.03
N VAL A 369 12.09 9.29 28.08
CA VAL A 369 11.65 8.34 29.10
C VAL A 369 12.80 8.07 30.05
N ALA A 370 12.60 8.40 31.32
CA ALA A 370 13.55 8.12 32.40
C ALA A 370 12.96 7.08 33.35
N GLU A 371 13.70 6.00 33.58
CA GLU A 371 13.34 4.96 34.55
C GLU A 371 14.43 4.86 35.61
N GLY A 372 14.03 4.85 36.87
CA GLY A 372 14.94 4.73 38.00
C GLY A 372 14.23 4.78 39.33
N ARG A 373 14.99 4.63 40.41
CA ARG A 373 14.49 4.79 41.77
C ARG A 373 14.41 6.26 42.13
N PHE A 374 13.29 6.67 42.71
CA PHE A 374 13.12 8.05 43.17
C PHE A 374 13.94 8.33 44.42
N THR A 375 14.77 9.36 44.38
CA THR A 375 15.62 9.74 45.52
C THR A 375 15.18 11.03 46.21
N GLY A 376 14.05 11.61 45.76
CA GLY A 376 13.48 12.82 46.33
C GLY A 376 13.42 14.00 45.36
N LEU A 377 13.05 15.15 45.90
CA LEU A 377 13.06 16.43 45.18
C LEU A 377 14.39 17.14 45.42
N SER A 378 14.97 17.72 44.35
CA SER A 378 16.13 18.59 44.48
C SER A 378 15.78 19.88 45.25
N PRO A 379 16.77 20.65 45.74
CA PRO A 379 16.52 21.97 46.34
C PRO A 379 15.79 22.95 45.41
N THR A 380 15.78 22.67 44.10
CA THR A 380 15.10 23.42 43.05
C THR A 380 13.74 22.83 42.65
N GLY A 381 13.22 21.86 43.42
CA GLY A 381 11.91 21.24 43.20
C GLY A 381 11.84 20.22 42.05
N ARG A 382 12.99 19.73 41.55
CA ARG A 382 13.03 18.75 40.45
C ARG A 382 12.99 17.32 40.98
N LEU A 383 12.26 16.44 40.31
CA LEU A 383 12.24 15.01 40.57
C LEU A 383 13.62 14.42 40.26
N THR A 384 14.20 13.68 41.19
CA THR A 384 15.49 13.00 40.99
C THR A 384 15.28 11.49 40.93
N LEU A 385 15.71 10.88 39.83
CA LEU A 385 15.67 9.44 39.60
C LEU A 385 17.10 8.91 39.48
N GLN A 386 17.41 7.84 40.20
CA GLN A 386 18.70 7.18 40.14
C GLN A 386 18.56 5.82 39.45
N ARG A 387 19.34 5.60 38.40
CA ARG A 387 19.42 4.33 37.68
C ARG A 387 20.82 3.76 37.83
N GLN A 388 20.93 2.55 38.37
CA GLN A 388 22.16 1.76 38.22
C GLN A 388 22.26 1.30 36.76
N VAL A 389 23.31 1.73 36.07
CA VAL A 389 23.62 1.27 34.73
C VAL A 389 24.58 0.08 34.89
N SER A 390 24.43 -0.98 34.08
CA SER A 390 25.31 -2.14 34.11
C SER A 390 26.77 -1.73 33.80
N GLY A 391 27.55 -1.49 34.85
CA GLY A 391 28.90 -0.90 34.85
C GLY A 391 29.19 -0.16 36.15
N ALA A 392 30.44 0.24 36.41
CA ALA A 392 30.85 0.94 37.65
C ALA A 392 30.40 2.44 37.68
N GLY A 393 29.13 2.72 37.41
CA GLY A 393 28.57 4.08 37.41
C GLY A 393 27.04 4.11 37.47
N GLY A 394 26.51 4.99 38.32
CA GLY A 394 25.07 5.29 38.39
C GLY A 394 24.73 6.55 37.60
N ALA A 395 23.63 6.55 36.86
CA ALA A 395 23.08 7.72 36.19
C ALA A 395 22.01 8.38 37.08
N SER A 396 22.08 9.70 37.25
CA SER A 396 21.03 10.48 37.92
C SER A 396 20.30 11.35 36.90
N TYR A 397 18.98 11.21 36.83
CA TYR A 397 18.10 11.99 35.98
C TYR A 397 17.35 13.01 36.84
N ARG A 398 17.34 14.27 36.41
CA ARG A 398 16.60 15.36 37.07
C ARG A 398 15.55 15.90 36.13
N VAL A 399 14.28 15.74 36.50
CA VAL A 399 13.12 16.12 35.67
C VAL A 399 12.32 17.19 36.41
N LYS A 400 11.92 18.24 35.70
CA LYS A 400 11.02 19.27 36.25
C LYS A 400 9.59 18.72 36.28
N PRO A 401 8.81 18.98 37.34
CA PRO A 401 7.44 18.49 37.41
C PRO A 401 6.54 19.00 36.27
N GLU A 402 6.75 20.23 35.79
CA GLU A 402 6.00 20.80 34.65
C GLU A 402 6.24 20.08 33.31
N ASP A 403 7.39 19.40 33.18
CA ASP A 403 7.78 18.71 31.95
C ASP A 403 7.29 17.25 31.94
N VAL A 404 6.65 16.77 33.03
CA VAL A 404 6.16 15.38 33.15
C VAL A 404 4.82 15.23 32.45
N GLN A 405 4.80 14.43 31.40
CA GLN A 405 3.59 14.04 30.67
C GLN A 405 2.87 12.86 31.35
N LEU A 406 3.65 11.85 31.76
CA LEU A 406 3.15 10.63 32.38
C LEU A 406 4.14 10.15 33.44
N ILE A 407 3.64 9.67 34.57
CA ILE A 407 4.45 9.07 35.64
C ILE A 407 3.78 7.81 36.17
N GLU A 408 4.55 6.73 36.24
CA GLU A 408 4.07 5.41 36.67
C GLU A 408 4.97 4.85 37.77
N LEU A 409 4.35 4.24 38.79
CA LEU A 409 5.04 3.53 39.86
C LEU A 409 5.21 2.06 39.44
N LEU A 410 6.44 1.59 39.38
CA LEU A 410 6.77 0.24 38.91
C LEU A 410 6.78 -0.79 40.05
N GLU A 411 6.66 -0.35 41.30
CA GLU A 411 6.61 -1.20 42.51
C GLU A 411 5.23 -1.07 43.18
N PRO A 412 4.68 -2.15 43.79
CA PRO A 412 3.34 -2.15 44.40
C PRO A 412 3.28 -1.41 45.74
#